data_AF-A0A6V7IP63-F1
#
_entry.id   AF-A0A6V7IP63-F1
#
_cell.length_a   1.000
_cell.length_b   1.000
_cell.length_c   1.000
_cell.angle_alpha   90.00
_cell.angle_beta   90.00
_cell.angle_gamma   90.00
#
_symmetry.space_group_name_H-M   'P 1'
#
loop_
_entity.id
_entity.type
_entity.pdbx_description
1 polymer ?
#
loop_
_entity_poly.entity_id
_entity_poly.type
_entity_poly.pdbx_seq_one_letter_code
_entity_poly.pdbx_strand_id
1 'polypeptide(L)'
;EFGSNVSALRCANIDCFGLMFPENPLNFNSTWICRDCDQKMSAKQRKAVVSGIEAIIHEVLYERPRMILKFVKKDLMTLIPEENYMMLEMKFRIISYFGRTEGVFFP
;
A
#
# COMPACT_ATOMS: atom_id res chain seq x y z
N GLU A 1 -6.02 -9.14 -11.23
CA GLU A 1 -5.00 -8.16 -11.66
C GLU A 1 -3.79 -8.80 -12.36
N PHE A 2 -3.90 -10.00 -12.96
CA PHE A 2 -2.77 -10.64 -13.69
C PHE A 2 -1.41 -10.65 -12.95
N GLY A 3 -1.44 -10.71 -11.61
CA GLY A 3 -0.23 -10.69 -10.77
C GLY A 3 0.32 -9.31 -10.41
N SER A 4 -0.27 -8.19 -10.87
CA SER A 4 0.24 -6.85 -10.55
C SER A 4 0.02 -6.42 -9.11
N ASN A 5 -0.97 -6.99 -8.41
CA ASN A 5 -1.25 -6.79 -6.98
C ASN A 5 -1.47 -5.31 -6.57
N VAL A 6 -1.86 -4.46 -7.53
CA VAL A 6 -1.96 -3.01 -7.33
C VAL A 6 -3.00 -2.62 -6.30
N SER A 7 -4.08 -3.39 -6.13
CA SER A 7 -5.10 -3.15 -5.09
C SER A 7 -4.98 -4.07 -3.88
N ALA A 8 -4.04 -5.02 -3.88
CA ALA A 8 -3.93 -6.05 -2.85
C ALA A 8 -3.59 -5.46 -1.48
N LEU A 9 -4.09 -6.11 -0.42
CA LEU A 9 -3.71 -5.83 0.97
C LEU A 9 -3.00 -7.05 1.55
N ARG A 10 -2.12 -6.85 2.55
CA ARG A 10 -1.60 -7.98 3.35
C ARG A 10 -2.73 -8.60 4.18
N CYS A 11 -2.62 -9.90 4.45
CA CYS A 11 -3.61 -10.61 5.25
C CYS A 11 -3.72 -10.01 6.65
N ALA A 12 -4.96 -9.91 7.15
CA ALA A 12 -5.23 -9.46 8.51
C ALA A 12 -4.90 -10.53 9.57
N ASN A 13 -4.67 -11.78 9.16
CA ASN A 13 -4.20 -12.83 10.05
C ASN A 13 -2.69 -12.66 10.29
N ILE A 14 -2.30 -12.50 11.56
CA ILE A 14 -0.91 -12.24 11.98
C ILE A 14 0.07 -13.36 11.60
N ASP A 15 -0.43 -14.60 11.49
CA ASP A 15 0.37 -15.76 11.12
C ASP A 15 0.37 -16.03 9.60
N CYS A 16 -0.19 -15.11 8.80
CA CYS A 16 -0.31 -15.24 7.35
C CYS A 16 0.35 -14.08 6.60
N PHE A 17 1.27 -14.40 5.69
CA PHE A 17 1.94 -13.42 4.82
C PHE A 17 1.25 -13.21 3.47
N GLY A 18 0.11 -13.89 3.27
CA GLY A 18 -0.65 -13.89 2.03
C GLY A 18 -1.29 -12.55 1.70
N LEU A 19 -1.87 -12.49 0.51
CA LEU A 19 -2.51 -11.30 -0.04
C LEU A 19 -4.02 -11.46 -0.09
N MET A 20 -4.73 -10.39 0.27
CA MET A 20 -6.18 -10.29 0.20
C MET A 20 -6.61 -9.59 -1.09
N PHE A 21 -7.62 -10.17 -1.73
CA PHE A 21 -8.24 -9.66 -2.97
C PHE A 21 -9.75 -9.75 -2.87
N PRO A 22 -10.50 -8.95 -3.65
CA PRO A 22 -11.94 -9.18 -3.82
C PRO A 22 -12.18 -10.55 -4.43
N GLU A 23 -13.11 -11.31 -3.87
CA GLU A 23 -13.58 -12.59 -4.41
C GLU A 23 -14.22 -12.39 -5.79
N ASN A 24 -14.97 -11.29 -5.97
CA ASN A 24 -15.47 -10.82 -7.25
C ASN A 24 -14.94 -9.40 -7.55
N PRO A 25 -13.90 -9.27 -8.39
CA PRO A 25 -13.28 -7.97 -8.71
C PRO A 25 -14.20 -6.96 -9.40
N LEU A 26 -15.29 -7.43 -10.03
CA LEU A 26 -16.26 -6.55 -10.71
C LEU A 26 -17.35 -6.04 -9.77
N ASN A 27 -17.35 -6.49 -8.51
CA ASN A 27 -18.30 -6.06 -7.50
C ASN A 27 -17.57 -5.33 -6.37
N PHE A 28 -17.75 -4.01 -6.29
CA PHE A 28 -17.14 -3.17 -5.26
C PHE A 28 -17.54 -3.53 -3.82
N ASN A 29 -18.68 -4.20 -3.66
CA ASN A 29 -19.19 -4.69 -2.38
C ASN A 29 -18.81 -6.16 -2.09
N SER A 30 -17.99 -6.78 -2.95
CA SER A 30 -17.52 -8.15 -2.77
C SER A 30 -16.70 -8.28 -1.48
N THR A 31 -16.85 -9.43 -0.82
CA THR A 31 -15.96 -9.87 0.24
C THR A 31 -14.54 -10.02 -0.30
N TRP A 32 -13.57 -9.61 0.51
CA TRP A 32 -12.16 -9.83 0.25
C TRP A 32 -11.72 -11.10 0.95
N ILE A 33 -10.92 -11.91 0.27
CA ILE A 33 -10.43 -13.20 0.76
C ILE A 33 -8.91 -13.27 0.61
N CYS A 34 -8.23 -13.80 1.62
CA CYS A 34 -6.82 -14.13 1.54
C CYS A 34 -6.62 -15.40 0.71
N ARG A 35 -5.68 -15.38 -0.24
CA ARG A 35 -5.38 -16.55 -1.08
C ARG A 35 -4.73 -17.72 -0.35
N ASP A 36 -4.16 -17.48 0.83
CA ASP A 36 -3.29 -18.47 1.50
C ASP A 36 -3.97 -19.12 2.71
N CYS A 37 -4.87 -18.41 3.39
CA CYS A 37 -5.52 -18.89 4.62
C CYS A 37 -7.05 -18.71 4.66
N ASP A 38 -7.66 -18.32 3.54
CA ASP A 38 -9.11 -18.09 3.39
C ASP A 38 -9.74 -17.08 4.38
N GLN A 39 -8.93 -16.31 5.11
CA GLN A 39 -9.40 -15.22 5.95
C GLN A 39 -10.25 -14.25 5.11
N LYS A 40 -11.44 -13.91 5.62
CA LYS A 40 -12.38 -13.02 4.94
C LYS A 40 -12.41 -11.64 5.58
N MET A 41 -12.67 -10.63 4.76
CA MET A 41 -12.87 -9.24 5.13
C MET A 41 -14.01 -8.66 4.30
N SER A 42 -15.00 -8.07 4.96
CA SER A 42 -16.12 -7.42 4.25
C SER A 42 -15.65 -6.18 3.47
N ALA A 43 -16.40 -5.77 2.45
CA ALA A 43 -16.14 -4.54 1.72
C ALA A 43 -16.12 -3.30 2.64
N LYS A 44 -16.94 -3.27 3.70
CA LYS A 44 -16.95 -2.20 4.71
C LYS A 44 -15.65 -2.15 5.51
N GLN A 45 -15.17 -3.30 5.99
CA GLN A 45 -13.88 -3.39 6.69
C GLN A 45 -12.74 -3.00 5.77
N ARG A 46 -12.74 -3.48 4.52
CA ARG A 46 -11.75 -3.08 3.51
C ARG A 46 -11.72 -1.57 3.31
N LYS A 47 -12.89 -0.94 3.16
CA LYS A 47 -12.98 0.52 3.01
C LYS A 47 -12.39 1.24 4.22
N ALA A 48 -12.70 0.78 5.44
CA ALA A 48 -12.15 1.37 6.65
C ALA A 48 -10.62 1.22 6.74
N VAL A 49 -10.08 0.06 6.38
CA VAL A 49 -8.63 -0.19 6.33
C VAL A 49 -7.95 0.75 5.33
N VAL A 50 -8.45 0.81 4.09
CA VAL A 50 -7.89 1.68 3.04
C VAL A 50 -7.93 3.15 3.47
N SER A 51 -9.07 3.64 3.97
CA SER A 51 -9.17 5.02 4.46
C SER A 51 -8.23 5.31 5.63
N GLY A 52 -8.00 4.33 6.51
CA GLY A 52 -7.00 4.47 7.58
C GLY A 52 -5.57 4.57 7.05
N ILE A 53 -5.21 3.76 6.06
CA ILE A 53 -3.89 3.83 5.41
C ILE A 53 -3.72 5.19 4.72
N GLU A 54 -4.72 5.63 3.96
CA GLU A 54 -4.71 6.93 3.27
C GLU A 54 -4.54 8.09 4.25
N ALA A 55 -5.24 8.08 5.39
CA ALA A 55 -5.09 9.08 6.42
C ALA A 55 -3.66 9.16 6.96
N ILE A 56 -3.04 8.01 7.28
CA ILE A 56 -1.65 7.96 7.75
C ILE A 56 -0.68 8.45 6.65
N ILE A 57 -0.91 8.05 5.40
CA ILE A 57 -0.12 8.53 4.26
C ILE A 57 -0.19 10.06 4.16
N HIS A 58 -1.36 10.65 4.30
CA HIS A 58 -1.54 12.10 4.26
C HIS A 58 -0.77 12.84 5.36
N GLU A 59 -0.67 12.26 6.56
CA GLU A 59 0.15 12.81 7.65
C GLU A 59 1.65 12.75 7.33
N VAL A 60 2.12 11.70 6.65
CA VAL A 60 3.54 11.49 6.33
C VAL A 60 3.96 12.18 5.03
N LEU A 61 3.04 12.55 4.15
CA LEU A 61 3.32 13.02 2.78
C LEU A 61 4.25 14.25 2.70
N TYR A 62 4.22 15.09 3.74
CA TYR A 62 4.97 16.33 3.84
C TYR A 62 6.21 16.24 4.72
N GLU A 63 6.51 15.05 5.25
CA GLU A 63 7.69 14.81 6.06
C GLU A 63 8.99 14.84 5.25
N ARG A 64 10.13 14.83 5.95
CA ARG A 64 11.45 14.75 5.31
C ARG A 64 11.58 13.42 4.55
N PRO A 65 12.30 13.36 3.41
CA PRO A 65 12.43 12.13 2.60
C PRO A 65 12.88 10.90 3.38
N ARG A 66 13.76 11.08 4.38
CA ARG A 66 14.22 9.98 5.26
C ARG A 66 13.10 9.42 6.14
N MET A 67 12.18 10.26 6.60
CA MET A 67 11.03 9.84 7.40
C MET A 67 10.00 9.12 6.54
N ILE A 68 9.72 9.64 5.34
CA ILE A 68 8.88 8.96 4.34
C ILE A 68 9.45 7.58 4.02
N LEU A 69 10.76 7.47 3.77
CA LEU A 69 11.43 6.19 3.50
C LEU A 69 11.34 5.22 4.69
N LYS A 70 11.49 5.72 5.92
CA LYS A 70 11.35 4.91 7.14
C LYS A 70 9.93 4.35 7.26
N PHE A 71 8.91 5.20 7.06
CA PHE A 71 7.50 4.80 7.06
C PHE A 71 7.22 3.72 6.00
N VAL A 72 7.66 3.95 4.76
CA VAL A 72 7.54 2.99 3.66
C VAL A 72 8.13 1.63 4.06
N LYS A 73 9.38 1.62 4.56
CA LYS A 73 10.13 0.39 4.86
C LYS A 73 9.71 -0.34 6.13
N LYS A 74 8.98 0.29 7.04
CA LYS A 74 8.65 -0.32 8.34
C LYS A 74 7.16 -0.51 8.53
N ASP A 75 6.38 0.49 8.18
CA ASP A 75 4.97 0.54 8.54
C ASP A 75 4.13 0.15 7.32
N LEU A 76 4.31 0.84 6.19
CA LEU A 76 3.46 0.64 5.01
C LEU A 76 3.60 -0.77 4.40
N MET A 77 4.82 -1.31 4.30
CA MET A 77 5.06 -2.67 3.78
C MET A 77 4.39 -3.78 4.61
N THR A 78 4.02 -3.52 5.87
CA THR A 78 3.29 -4.51 6.69
C THR A 78 1.81 -4.57 6.33
N LEU A 79 1.27 -3.51 5.72
CA LEU A 79 -0.14 -3.37 5.41
C LEU A 79 -0.45 -3.70 3.95
N ILE A 80 0.48 -3.39 3.05
CA ILE A 80 0.30 -3.56 1.59
C ILE A 80 1.56 -4.14 0.94
N PRO A 81 1.42 -4.90 -0.17
CA PRO A 81 2.56 -5.37 -0.94
C PRO A 81 3.28 -4.23 -1.66
N GLU A 82 4.48 -4.54 -2.17
CA GLU A 82 5.38 -3.54 -2.74
C GLU A 82 4.85 -2.92 -4.04
N GLU A 83 4.02 -3.66 -4.77
CA GLU A 83 3.40 -3.26 -6.03
C GLU A 83 2.10 -2.45 -5.86
N ASN A 84 1.60 -2.33 -4.63
CA ASN A 84 0.35 -1.61 -4.36
C ASN A 84 0.45 -0.13 -4.78
N TYR A 85 -0.64 0.45 -5.31
CA TYR A 85 -0.65 1.81 -5.83
C TYR A 85 -0.20 2.86 -4.79
N MET A 86 -0.57 2.69 -3.52
CA MET A 86 -0.17 3.60 -2.43
C MET A 86 1.34 3.49 -2.15
N MET A 87 1.92 2.30 -2.29
CA MET A 87 3.37 2.11 -2.17
C MET A 87 4.10 2.85 -3.28
N LEU A 88 3.61 2.72 -4.52
CA LEU A 88 4.17 3.42 -5.68
C LEU A 88 4.10 4.93 -5.51
N GLU A 89 2.97 5.47 -5.06
CA GLU A 89 2.80 6.90 -4.77
C GLU A 89 3.86 7.40 -3.79
N MET A 90 4.08 6.69 -2.67
CA MET A 90 5.08 7.07 -1.68
C MET A 90 6.51 6.97 -2.21
N LYS A 91 6.82 5.96 -3.02
CA LYS A 91 8.12 5.86 -3.70
C LYS A 91 8.35 7.02 -4.67
N PHE A 92 7.34 7.35 -5.49
CA PHE A 92 7.40 8.51 -6.39
C PHE A 92 7.57 9.82 -5.62
N ARG A 93 6.91 9.96 -4.46
CA ARG A 93 7.09 11.12 -3.59
C ARG A 93 8.54 11.28 -3.17
N ILE A 94 9.19 10.22 -2.70
CA ILE A 94 10.63 10.24 -2.33
C ILE A 94 11.50 10.62 -3.51
N ILE A 95 11.31 9.99 -4.68
CA ILE A 95 12.09 10.27 -5.91
C ILE A 95 11.95 11.74 -6.31
N SER A 96 10.75 12.32 -6.17
CA SER A 96 10.49 13.71 -6.55
C SER A 96 11.29 14.75 -5.76
N TYR A 97 11.82 14.40 -4.57
CA TYR A 97 12.72 15.29 -3.83
C TYR A 97 14.10 15.39 -4.47
N PHE A 98 14.57 14.34 -5.14
CA PHE A 98 15.87 14.33 -5.81
C PHE A 98 15.80 14.89 -7.24
N GLY A 99 14.65 14.82 -7.89
CA GLY A 99 14.44 15.41 -9.22
C GLY A 99 14.19 16.92 -9.23
N ARG A 100 14.02 17.56 -8.06
CA ARG A 100 13.73 18.99 -7.91
C ARG A 100 14.90 19.82 -7.38
N THR A 101 16.06 19.21 -7.22
CA THR A 101 17.30 19.93 -6.91
C THR A 101 17.93 20.44 -8.19
N GLU A 102 17.94 21.76 -8.40
CA GLU A 102 18.75 22.40 -9.43
C GLU A 102 20.24 22.04 -9.21
N GLY A 103 20.95 21.68 -10.27
CA GLY A 103 22.41 21.49 -10.25
C GLY A 103 22.95 20.07 -10.00
N VAL A 104 22.11 19.02 -10.00
CA VAL A 104 22.61 17.63 -9.96
C VAL A 104 23.02 17.19 -11.36
N PHE A 105 24.27 17.47 -11.74
CA PHE A 105 24.90 16.86 -12.90
C PHE A 105 25.37 15.46 -12.51
N PHE A 106 24.79 14.43 -13.13
CA PHE A 106 25.39 13.10 -13.09
C PHE A 106 26.67 13.11 -13.93
N PRO A 107 27.78 12.52 -13.45
CA PRO A 107 29.03 12.45 -14.19
C PRO A 107 28.91 11.62 -15.48
#